data_AF-A0A941RPH6-F1
#
_entry.id   AF-A0A941RPH6-F1
#
_cell.length_a   1.000
_cell.length_b   1.000
_cell.length_c   1.000
_cell.angle_alpha   90.00
_cell.angle_beta   90.00
_cell.angle_gamma   90.00
#
_symmetry.space_group_name_H-M   'P 1'
#
loop_
_entity.id
_entity.type
_entity.pdbx_description
1 polymer ?
#
loop_
_entity_poly.entity_id
_entity_poly.type
_entity_poly.pdbx_seq_one_letter_code
_entity_poly.pdbx_strand_id
1 'polypeptide(L)'
;QQPETDEQADTTASTVDDEAAHVPSWRVREINEEKRRFAEENERMKAELAELRRVSQQQQPAKVEQPKADRPDPLLDPEGYEKYLERRVEERLLGNAREESLLRARDTNPQEFDEAYAAATKAVDAALKARMQASRDPGKTLLEWHRENKQRAEIGNDLNAYRQRLLDSALKDPEFRKKAMDAWRDGAQSSQPESRSKVELPPSISGASRARAVARSSDNDDISDQVLFEQIAG
;
A
#
# COMPACT_ATOMS: atom_id res chain seq x y z
N GLN A 1 -53.88 85.65 -2.86
CA GLN A 1 -54.88 84.63 -2.54
C GLN A 1 -54.20 83.27 -2.65
N GLN A 2 -53.86 82.68 -1.50
CA GLN A 2 -54.10 81.23 -1.26
C GLN A 2 -55.63 81.02 -1.24
N PRO A 3 -56.21 79.81 -1.45
CA PRO A 3 -55.88 78.59 -0.70
C PRO A 3 -56.00 77.27 -1.54
N GLU A 4 -55.39 76.16 -1.09
CA GLU A 4 -56.06 74.97 -0.48
C GLU A 4 -57.00 74.20 -1.41
N THR A 5 -57.25 72.90 -1.34
CA THR A 5 -56.80 71.67 -0.64
C THR A 5 -57.73 70.59 -1.22
N ASP A 6 -57.31 69.33 -1.15
CA ASP A 6 -58.07 68.08 -1.29
C ASP A 6 -59.56 68.08 -1.68
N GLU A 7 -59.91 67.23 -2.65
CA GLU A 7 -61.13 66.37 -2.69
C GLU A 7 -61.17 65.71 -4.09
N GLN A 8 -61.40 64.41 -4.30
CA GLN A 8 -62.42 63.50 -3.78
C GLN A 8 -61.93 62.06 -4.03
N ALA A 9 -61.92 61.18 -3.02
CA ALA A 9 -63.05 60.36 -2.52
C ALA A 9 -63.36 59.18 -3.47
N ASP A 10 -63.66 57.97 -3.04
CA ASP A 10 -63.67 57.21 -1.79
C ASP A 10 -64.21 55.82 -2.23
N THR A 11 -64.10 54.81 -1.37
CA THR A 11 -64.62 53.43 -1.50
C THR A 11 -63.76 52.51 -2.37
N THR A 12 -63.10 51.48 -1.81
CA THR A 12 -63.77 50.38 -1.13
C THR A 12 -62.94 49.75 0.00
N ALA A 13 -63.66 49.48 1.10
CA ALA A 13 -63.53 48.29 1.92
C ALA A 13 -62.16 48.02 2.57
N SER A 14 -61.97 48.65 3.73
CA SER A 14 -61.40 47.96 4.90
C SER A 14 -62.15 46.64 5.13
N THR A 15 -61.59 45.55 4.67
CA THR A 15 -61.61 44.28 5.41
C THR A 15 -60.16 43.96 5.71
N VAL A 16 -59.71 44.56 6.81
CA VAL A 16 -58.60 44.00 7.59
C VAL A 16 -59.01 42.58 7.90
N ASP A 17 -58.35 41.58 7.30
CA ASP A 17 -58.40 40.22 7.80
C ASP A 17 -57.77 40.23 9.20
N ASP A 18 -58.59 40.60 10.18
CA ASP A 18 -58.34 40.64 11.62
C ASP A 18 -58.07 39.24 12.21
N GLU A 19 -57.93 38.22 11.37
CA GLU A 19 -57.54 36.86 11.78
C GLU A 19 -56.03 36.62 11.71
N ALA A 20 -55.25 37.56 11.16
CA ALA A 20 -53.79 37.59 11.32
C ALA A 20 -53.34 38.25 12.65
N ALA A 21 -54.25 38.89 13.39
CA ALA A 21 -53.96 39.74 14.54
C ALA A 21 -54.30 39.13 15.91
N HIS A 22 -54.62 37.83 15.99
CA HIS A 22 -54.82 37.13 17.27
C HIS A 22 -53.91 35.92 17.42
N VAL A 23 -52.60 36.11 17.18
CA VAL A 23 -51.60 35.15 17.64
C VAL A 23 -51.45 35.34 19.15
N PRO A 24 -51.78 34.33 19.99
CA PRO A 24 -51.62 34.46 21.43
C PRO A 24 -50.18 34.85 21.78
N SER A 25 -50.01 35.70 22.80
CA SER A 25 -48.70 36.25 23.18
C SER A 25 -47.62 35.20 23.46
N TRP A 26 -48.01 33.97 23.81
CA TRP A 26 -47.10 32.82 23.95
C TRP A 26 -46.58 32.29 22.60
N ARG A 27 -47.41 32.31 21.55
CA ARG A 27 -47.03 31.86 20.21
C ARG A 27 -46.22 32.91 19.45
N VAL A 28 -46.41 34.20 19.74
CA VAL A 28 -45.50 35.26 19.28
C VAL A 28 -44.10 35.11 19.89
N ARG A 29 -44.01 34.74 21.17
CA ARG A 29 -42.72 34.43 21.83
C ARG A 29 -42.06 33.20 21.21
N GLU A 30 -42.83 32.15 20.93
CA GLU A 30 -42.34 30.93 20.28
C GLU A 30 -41.81 31.21 18.86
N ILE A 31 -42.53 31.99 18.06
CA ILE A 31 -42.10 32.39 16.71
C ILE A 31 -40.84 33.25 16.74
N ASN A 32 -40.72 34.18 17.70
CA ASN A 32 -39.51 34.99 17.85
C ASN A 32 -38.32 34.17 18.35
N GLU A 33 -38.54 33.19 19.23
CA GLU A 33 -37.51 32.26 19.70
C GLU A 33 -37.03 31.35 18.57
N GLU A 34 -37.95 30.85 17.73
CA GLU A 34 -37.64 30.04 16.55
C GLU A 34 -36.87 30.84 15.49
N LYS A 35 -37.26 32.10 15.25
CA LYS A 35 -36.50 33.02 14.39
C LYS A 35 -35.11 33.30 14.93
N ARG A 36 -34.95 33.43 16.26
CA ARG A 36 -33.65 33.66 16.88
C ARG A 36 -32.76 32.43 16.72
N ARG A 37 -33.29 31.22 16.97
CA ARG A 37 -32.56 29.96 16.76
C ARG A 37 -32.13 29.77 15.31
N PHE A 38 -33.03 30.04 14.37
CA PHE A 38 -32.70 29.95 12.95
C PHE A 38 -31.65 31.00 12.54
N ALA A 39 -31.72 32.21 13.08
CA ALA A 39 -30.71 33.23 12.85
C ALA A 39 -29.33 32.83 13.43
N GLU A 40 -29.31 32.29 14.65
CA GLU A 40 -28.10 31.79 15.32
C GLU A 40 -27.48 30.61 14.54
N GLU A 41 -28.29 29.68 14.04
CA GLU A 41 -27.82 28.54 13.22
C GLU A 41 -27.26 29.01 11.88
N ASN A 42 -27.94 29.96 11.21
CA ASN A 42 -27.49 30.52 9.95
C ASN A 42 -26.20 31.35 10.13
N GLU A 43 -26.05 32.05 11.25
CA GLU A 43 -24.83 32.76 11.61
C GLU A 43 -23.67 31.78 11.87
N ARG A 44 -23.92 30.66 12.58
CA ARG A 44 -22.93 29.59 12.77
C ARG A 44 -22.49 28.96 11.45
N MET A 45 -23.43 28.62 10.57
CA MET A 45 -23.12 28.07 9.24
C MET A 45 -22.32 29.05 8.38
N LYS A 46 -22.64 30.35 8.44
CA LYS A 46 -21.87 31.39 7.75
C LYS A 46 -20.47 31.56 8.35
N ALA A 47 -20.34 31.47 9.67
CA ALA A 47 -19.04 31.54 10.34
C ALA A 47 -18.16 30.34 9.96
N GLU A 48 -18.71 29.14 9.92
CA GLU A 48 -18.03 27.92 9.49
C GLU A 48 -17.59 27.99 8.02
N LEU A 49 -18.47 28.46 7.13
CA LEU A 49 -18.12 28.71 5.72
C LEU A 49 -17.03 29.77 5.57
N ALA A 50 -17.06 30.83 6.38
CA ALA A 50 -16.05 31.87 6.36
C ALA A 50 -14.70 31.35 6.86
N GLU A 51 -14.69 30.51 7.90
CA GLU A 51 -13.51 29.85 8.42
C GLU A 51 -12.93 28.88 7.40
N LEU A 52 -13.75 28.02 6.80
CA LEU A 52 -13.34 27.10 5.73
C LEU A 52 -12.76 27.84 4.53
N ARG A 53 -13.36 28.98 4.15
CA ARG A 53 -12.85 29.85 3.08
C ARG A 53 -11.50 30.48 3.44
N ARG A 54 -11.30 30.88 4.71
CA ARG A 54 -10.01 31.41 5.18
C ARG A 54 -8.92 30.35 5.19
N VAL A 55 -9.23 29.14 5.65
CA VAL A 55 -8.30 27.99 5.61
C VAL A 55 -7.96 27.66 4.16
N SER A 56 -8.96 27.61 3.27
CA SER A 56 -8.73 27.40 1.83
C SER A 56 -7.89 28.51 1.21
N GLN A 57 -8.09 29.77 1.58
CA GLN A 57 -7.32 30.89 1.04
C GLN A 57 -5.89 30.96 1.59
N GLN A 58 -5.66 30.54 2.84
CA GLN A 58 -4.31 30.37 3.40
C GLN A 58 -3.57 29.16 2.82
N GLN A 59 -4.30 28.11 2.43
CA GLN A 59 -3.72 26.92 1.79
C GLN A 59 -3.63 27.02 0.27
N GLN A 60 -4.27 28.00 -0.35
CA GLN A 60 -3.96 28.35 -1.73
C GLN A 60 -2.56 28.96 -1.70
N PRO A 61 -1.52 28.28 -2.23
CA PRO A 61 -0.30 28.99 -2.55
C PRO A 61 -0.74 30.17 -3.41
N ALA A 62 -0.32 31.39 -3.05
CA ALA A 62 -0.50 32.55 -3.91
C ALA A 62 -0.24 32.07 -5.32
N LYS A 63 -1.22 32.25 -6.22
CA LYS A 63 -1.06 31.90 -7.62
C LYS A 63 0.06 32.80 -8.12
N VAL A 64 1.30 32.36 -7.91
CA VAL A 64 2.48 32.90 -8.55
C VAL A 64 2.05 32.87 -9.99
N GLU A 65 1.85 34.05 -10.57
CA GLU A 65 1.75 34.18 -12.02
C GLU A 65 2.93 33.37 -12.52
N GLN A 66 2.65 32.16 -13.01
CA GLN A 66 3.69 31.34 -13.59
C GLN A 66 4.27 32.28 -14.63
N PRO A 67 5.57 32.62 -14.55
CA PRO A 67 6.17 33.48 -15.56
C PRO A 67 5.78 32.83 -16.88
N LYS A 68 5.04 33.57 -17.72
CA LYS A 68 4.70 33.10 -19.06
C LYS A 68 6.05 32.72 -19.63
N ALA A 69 6.30 31.42 -19.76
CA ALA A 69 7.60 30.94 -20.17
C ALA A 69 7.96 31.74 -21.43
N ASP A 70 9.05 32.51 -21.35
CA ASP A 70 9.42 33.47 -22.38
C ASP A 70 9.55 32.69 -23.69
N ARG A 71 8.50 32.77 -24.52
CA ARG A 71 8.50 32.15 -25.82
C ARG A 71 9.45 33.01 -26.66
N PRO A 72 10.55 32.45 -27.18
CA PRO A 72 11.45 33.21 -28.03
C PRO A 72 10.65 33.85 -29.17
N ASP A 73 10.89 35.12 -29.47
CA ASP A 73 10.19 35.82 -30.53
C ASP A 73 10.71 35.30 -31.89
N PRO A 74 9.85 34.72 -32.76
CA PRO A 74 10.27 34.22 -34.06
C PRO A 74 10.97 35.24 -34.97
N LEU A 75 10.70 36.54 -34.76
CA LEU A 75 11.24 37.60 -35.61
C LEU A 75 12.60 38.12 -35.10
N LEU A 76 12.82 38.09 -33.79
CA LEU A 76 14.05 38.57 -33.16
C LEU A 76 15.07 37.45 -32.92
N ASP A 77 14.59 36.21 -32.73
CA ASP A 77 15.41 35.02 -32.50
C ASP A 77 14.76 33.77 -33.15
N PRO A 78 14.92 33.61 -34.48
CA PRO A 78 14.34 32.46 -35.19
C PRO A 78 14.93 31.12 -34.73
N GLU A 79 16.24 31.04 -34.44
CA GLU A 79 16.89 29.80 -33.98
C GLU A 79 16.42 29.38 -32.58
N GLY A 80 16.27 30.33 -31.65
CA GLY A 80 15.72 30.05 -30.32
C GLY A 80 14.27 29.58 -30.38
N TYR A 81 13.49 30.16 -31.29
CA TYR A 81 12.10 29.74 -31.51
C TYR A 81 11.98 28.33 -32.10
N GLU A 82 12.86 27.94 -33.04
CA GLU A 82 12.92 26.58 -33.56
C GLU A 82 13.22 25.55 -32.46
N LYS A 83 14.25 25.78 -31.64
CA LYS A 83 14.59 24.92 -30.49
C LYS A 83 13.44 24.83 -29.47
N TYR A 84 12.72 25.93 -29.25
CA TYR A 84 11.52 25.93 -28.42
C TYR A 84 10.42 25.05 -29.00
N LEU A 85 10.19 25.10 -30.30
CA LEU A 85 9.23 24.23 -30.98
C LEU A 85 9.64 22.77 -30.92
N GLU A 86 10.91 22.45 -31.17
CA GLU A 86 11.46 21.09 -31.04
C GLU A 86 11.21 20.53 -29.64
N ARG A 87 11.61 21.27 -28.60
CA ARG A 87 11.38 20.86 -27.20
C ARG A 87 9.89 20.63 -26.92
N ARG A 88 9.01 21.51 -27.40
CA ARG A 88 7.56 21.38 -27.21
C ARG A 88 6.96 20.18 -27.96
N VAL A 89 7.54 19.82 -29.10
CA VAL A 89 7.14 18.62 -29.86
C VAL A 89 7.64 17.37 -29.13
N GLU A 90 8.89 17.37 -28.67
CA GLU A 90 9.48 16.28 -27.89
C GLU A 90 8.71 16.05 -26.57
N GLU A 91 8.41 17.10 -25.82
CA GLU A 91 7.59 17.01 -24.60
C GLU A 91 6.21 16.39 -24.87
N ARG A 92 5.58 16.75 -25.99
CA ARG A 92 4.29 16.15 -26.41
C ARG A 92 4.44 14.69 -26.79
N LEU A 93 5.48 14.33 -27.54
CA LEU A 93 5.78 12.94 -27.90
C LEU A 93 6.04 12.08 -26.65
N LEU A 94 6.83 12.58 -25.72
CA LEU A 94 7.09 11.91 -24.45
C LEU A 94 5.82 11.80 -23.60
N GLY A 95 4.98 12.84 -23.57
CA GLY A 95 3.67 12.82 -22.92
C GLY A 95 2.77 11.73 -23.50
N ASN A 96 2.60 11.71 -24.82
CA ASN A 96 1.79 10.72 -25.53
C ASN A 96 2.32 9.29 -25.31
N ALA A 97 3.63 9.08 -25.41
CA ALA A 97 4.23 7.76 -25.19
C ALA A 97 4.01 7.25 -23.76
N ARG A 98 4.05 8.15 -22.77
CA ARG A 98 3.75 7.81 -21.37
C ARG A 98 2.28 7.44 -21.18
N GLU A 99 1.37 8.22 -21.75
CA GLU A 99 -0.06 7.92 -21.72
C GLU A 99 -0.37 6.58 -22.40
N GLU A 100 0.20 6.33 -23.57
CA GLU A 100 0.04 5.07 -24.28
C GLU A 100 0.55 3.87 -23.45
N SER A 101 1.71 4.03 -22.79
CA SER A 101 2.25 2.98 -21.91
C SER A 101 1.33 2.71 -20.71
N LEU A 102 0.71 3.74 -20.14
CA LEU A 102 -0.27 3.58 -19.05
C LEU A 102 -1.55 2.89 -19.54
N LEU A 103 -2.08 3.30 -20.69
CA LEU A 103 -3.24 2.66 -21.31
C LEU A 103 -2.96 1.18 -21.59
N ARG A 104 -1.81 0.87 -22.19
CA ARG A 104 -1.38 -0.50 -22.46
C ARG A 104 -1.26 -1.33 -21.18
N ALA A 105 -0.72 -0.76 -20.11
CA ALA A 105 -0.61 -1.44 -18.82
C ALA A 105 -1.99 -1.75 -18.22
N ARG A 106 -2.93 -0.79 -18.33
CA ARG A 106 -4.32 -0.96 -17.92
C ARG A 106 -5.04 -2.03 -18.75
N ASP A 107 -4.84 -2.05 -20.07
CA ASP A 107 -5.46 -3.04 -20.96
C ASP A 107 -4.94 -4.45 -20.70
N THR A 108 -3.65 -4.57 -20.36
CA THR A 108 -3.02 -5.87 -20.08
C THR A 108 -3.44 -6.42 -18.72
N ASN A 109 -3.49 -5.57 -17.68
CA ASN A 109 -3.80 -5.98 -16.31
C ASN A 109 -4.74 -4.95 -15.63
N PRO A 110 -6.05 -4.95 -15.95
CA PRO A 110 -6.96 -3.89 -15.53
C PRO A 110 -7.09 -3.79 -14.00
N GLN A 111 -7.29 -4.93 -13.33
CA GLN A 111 -7.46 -4.96 -11.87
C GLN A 111 -6.17 -4.56 -11.14
N GLU A 112 -5.03 -5.11 -11.54
CA GLU A 112 -3.75 -4.81 -10.90
C GLU A 112 -3.34 -3.35 -11.13
N PHE A 113 -3.65 -2.80 -12.30
CA PHE A 113 -3.39 -1.39 -12.62
C PHE A 113 -4.23 -0.45 -11.76
N ASP A 114 -5.54 -0.71 -11.62
CA ASP A 114 -6.42 0.14 -10.82
C ASP A 114 -5.99 0.14 -9.34
N GLU A 115 -5.60 -1.02 -8.80
CA GLU A 115 -5.03 -1.14 -7.46
C GLU A 115 -3.70 -0.39 -7.33
N ALA A 116 -2.79 -0.58 -8.30
CA ALA A 116 -1.49 0.09 -8.32
C ALA A 116 -1.62 1.61 -8.39
N TYR A 117 -2.54 2.11 -9.21
CA TYR A 117 -2.82 3.53 -9.37
C TYR A 117 -3.45 4.12 -8.10
N ALA A 118 -4.38 3.40 -7.48
CA ALA A 118 -4.95 3.80 -6.18
C ALA A 118 -3.89 3.80 -5.05
N ALA A 119 -2.96 2.85 -5.07
CA ALA A 119 -1.86 2.81 -4.11
C ALA A 119 -0.87 3.97 -4.33
N ALA A 120 -0.52 4.25 -5.57
CA ALA A 120 0.41 5.33 -5.92
C ALA A 120 -0.15 6.72 -5.57
N THR A 121 -1.44 6.95 -5.82
CA THR A 121 -2.11 8.21 -5.45
C THR A 121 -2.20 8.41 -3.94
N LYS A 122 -2.39 7.34 -3.16
CA LYS A 122 -2.37 7.40 -1.69
C LYS A 122 -0.97 7.61 -1.10
N ALA A 123 0.06 7.00 -1.69
CA ALA A 123 1.42 7.05 -1.16
C ALA A 123 2.14 8.39 -1.44
N VAL A 124 1.72 9.14 -2.47
CA VAL A 124 2.35 10.41 -2.90
C VAL A 124 3.88 10.29 -2.96
N ASP A 125 4.38 9.22 -3.57
CA ASP A 125 5.81 8.92 -3.61
C ASP A 125 6.53 9.71 -4.72
N ALA A 126 7.38 10.66 -4.31
CA ALA A 126 8.19 11.47 -5.23
C ALA A 126 9.22 10.61 -6.00
N ALA A 127 9.72 9.54 -5.40
CA ALA A 127 10.67 8.64 -6.05
C ALA A 127 10.00 7.83 -7.17
N LEU A 128 8.77 7.35 -6.94
CA LEU A 128 7.97 6.70 -7.98
C LEU A 128 7.72 7.65 -9.16
N LYS A 129 7.35 8.91 -8.88
CA LYS A 129 7.13 9.92 -9.93
C LYS A 129 8.39 10.14 -10.78
N ALA A 130 9.54 10.31 -10.13
CA ALA A 130 10.81 10.46 -10.83
C ALA A 130 11.17 9.22 -11.68
N ARG A 131 10.96 8.01 -11.12
CA ARG A 131 11.18 6.74 -11.85
C ARG A 131 10.27 6.63 -13.07
N MET A 132 8.98 6.93 -12.95
CA MET A 132 8.05 6.92 -14.08
C MET A 132 8.41 7.96 -15.15
N GLN A 133 8.92 9.13 -14.75
CA GLN A 133 9.37 10.16 -15.70
C GLN A 133 10.61 9.74 -16.47
N ALA A 134 11.56 9.06 -15.81
CA ALA A 134 12.79 8.57 -16.43
C ALA A 134 12.63 7.25 -17.19
N SER A 135 11.57 6.48 -16.88
CA SER A 135 11.31 5.19 -17.50
C SER A 135 10.79 5.33 -18.93
N ARG A 136 11.17 4.38 -19.78
CA ARG A 136 10.63 4.22 -21.13
C ARG A 136 9.16 3.77 -21.10
N ASP A 137 8.78 3.00 -20.09
CA ASP A 137 7.44 2.44 -19.92
C ASP A 137 6.90 2.72 -18.51
N PRO A 138 6.31 3.91 -18.27
CA PRO A 138 5.79 4.27 -16.94
C PRO A 138 4.70 3.33 -16.44
N GLY A 139 3.87 2.77 -17.34
CA GLY A 139 2.81 1.84 -16.95
C GLY A 139 3.34 0.54 -16.37
N LYS A 140 4.42 0.01 -16.96
CA LYS A 140 5.09 -1.18 -16.41
C LYS A 140 5.77 -0.87 -15.07
N THR A 141 6.44 0.28 -14.99
CA THR A 141 7.09 0.73 -13.75
C THR A 141 6.10 0.89 -12.59
N LEU A 142 4.88 1.37 -12.86
CA LEU A 142 3.82 1.48 -11.85
C LEU A 142 3.41 0.10 -11.31
N LEU A 143 3.22 -0.87 -12.19
CA LEU A 143 2.86 -2.24 -11.80
C LEU A 143 3.99 -2.92 -11.01
N GLU A 144 5.24 -2.79 -11.46
CA GLU A 144 6.42 -3.32 -10.77
C GLU A 144 6.54 -2.74 -9.36
N TRP A 145 6.41 -1.40 -9.21
CA TRP A 145 6.40 -0.75 -7.90
C TRP A 145 5.29 -1.28 -6.99
N HIS A 146 4.08 -1.49 -7.52
CA HIS A 146 2.97 -2.02 -6.73
C HIS A 146 3.23 -3.45 -6.24
N ARG A 147 3.81 -4.30 -7.10
CA ARG A 147 4.23 -5.67 -6.72
C ARG A 147 5.31 -5.65 -5.66
N GLU A 148 6.33 -4.79 -5.81
CA GLU A 148 7.38 -4.60 -4.81
C GLU A 148 6.78 -4.15 -3.46
N ASN A 149 5.81 -3.25 -3.48
CA ASN A 149 5.18 -2.75 -2.28
C ASN A 149 4.31 -3.83 -1.59
N LYS A 150 3.57 -4.64 -2.38
CA LYS A 150 2.85 -5.82 -1.87
C LYS A 150 3.80 -6.83 -1.24
N GLN A 151 4.88 -7.18 -1.92
CA GLN A 151 5.91 -8.09 -1.39
C GLN A 151 6.55 -7.55 -0.12
N ARG A 152 6.87 -6.26 -0.09
CA ARG A 152 7.41 -5.61 1.11
C ARG A 152 6.41 -5.62 2.26
N ALA A 153 5.12 -5.44 1.99
CA ALA A 153 4.07 -5.55 2.99
C ALA A 153 3.90 -6.98 3.52
N GLU A 154 4.04 -8.00 2.66
CA GLU A 154 3.95 -9.42 3.03
C GLU A 154 5.16 -9.90 3.86
N ILE A 155 6.37 -9.54 3.44
CA ILE A 155 7.62 -9.92 4.13
C ILE A 155 7.77 -9.10 5.42
N GLY A 156 7.36 -7.84 5.40
CA GLY A 156 7.55 -6.91 6.51
C GLY A 156 9.02 -6.54 6.73
N ASN A 157 9.33 -6.09 7.95
CA ASN A 157 10.69 -5.66 8.32
C ASN A 157 11.59 -6.83 8.78
N ASP A 158 11.05 -8.05 8.90
CA ASP A 158 11.78 -9.21 9.41
C ASP A 158 11.59 -10.44 8.51
N LEU A 159 12.61 -10.70 7.69
CA LEU A 159 12.67 -11.83 6.78
C LEU A 159 12.72 -13.17 7.53
N ASN A 160 13.31 -13.22 8.72
CA ASN A 160 13.40 -14.47 9.48
C ASN A 160 12.03 -14.87 10.04
N ALA A 161 11.26 -13.91 10.53
CA ALA A 161 9.89 -14.15 10.96
C ALA A 161 8.99 -14.62 9.81
N TYR A 162 9.13 -14.04 8.60
CA TYR A 162 8.40 -14.50 7.42
C TYR A 162 8.77 -15.95 7.06
N ARG A 163 10.06 -16.30 7.06
CA ARG A 163 10.53 -17.67 6.80
C ARG A 163 10.00 -18.68 7.81
N GLN A 164 9.98 -18.32 9.10
CA GLN A 164 9.42 -19.18 10.14
C GLN A 164 7.92 -19.42 9.92
N ARG A 165 7.14 -18.39 9.61
CA ARG A 165 5.71 -18.54 9.28
C ARG A 165 5.50 -19.44 8.06
N LEU A 166 6.34 -19.30 7.04
CA LEU A 166 6.26 -20.11 5.83
C LEU A 166 6.60 -21.57 6.13
N LEU A 167 7.63 -21.83 6.93
CA LEU A 167 7.99 -23.17 7.41
C LEU A 167 6.88 -23.79 8.25
N ASP A 168 6.31 -23.05 9.20
CA ASP A 168 5.19 -23.52 10.03
C ASP A 168 3.95 -23.82 9.20
N SER A 169 3.71 -23.04 8.14
CA SER A 169 2.60 -23.27 7.20
C SER A 169 2.85 -24.49 6.33
N ALA A 170 4.08 -24.66 5.84
CA ALA A 170 4.49 -25.83 5.07
C ALA A 170 4.42 -27.12 5.90
N LEU A 171 4.81 -27.09 7.18
CA LEU A 171 4.69 -28.23 8.10
C LEU A 171 3.23 -28.68 8.32
N LYS A 172 2.27 -27.76 8.23
CA LYS A 172 0.83 -28.06 8.33
C LYS A 172 0.26 -28.64 7.04
N ASP A 173 0.91 -28.41 5.90
CA ASP A 173 0.47 -28.94 4.61
C ASP A 173 0.70 -30.47 4.52
N PRO A 174 -0.36 -31.29 4.31
CA PRO A 174 -0.22 -32.73 4.15
C PRO A 174 0.63 -33.13 2.94
N GLU A 175 0.62 -32.36 1.85
CA GLU A 175 1.42 -32.67 0.65
C GLU A 175 2.92 -32.42 0.89
N PHE A 176 3.25 -31.37 1.63
CA PHE A 176 4.62 -31.11 2.05
C PHE A 176 5.11 -32.18 3.02
N ARG A 177 4.27 -32.62 3.97
CA ARG A 177 4.63 -33.71 4.90
C ARG A 177 4.89 -35.04 4.19
N LYS A 178 4.11 -35.38 3.15
CA LYS A 178 4.38 -36.56 2.31
C LYS A 178 5.72 -36.44 1.60
N LYS A 179 5.95 -35.33 0.89
CA LYS A 179 7.23 -35.07 0.22
C LYS A 179 8.42 -35.09 1.18
N ALA A 180 8.26 -34.56 2.39
CA ALA A 180 9.29 -34.58 3.41
C ALA A 180 9.56 -36.00 3.93
N MET A 181 8.52 -36.83 4.11
CA MET A 181 8.65 -38.24 4.45
C MET A 181 9.31 -39.05 3.33
N ASP A 182 8.94 -38.81 2.08
CA ASP A 182 9.54 -39.46 0.91
C ASP A 182 11.01 -39.09 0.77
N ALA A 183 11.36 -37.80 0.92
CA ALA A 183 12.74 -37.33 0.95
C ALA A 183 13.54 -37.91 2.13
N TRP A 184 12.91 -38.08 3.30
CA TRP A 184 13.53 -38.78 4.43
C TRP A 184 13.77 -40.26 4.13
N ARG A 185 12.85 -40.91 3.40
CA ARG A 185 12.96 -42.32 3.02
C ARG A 185 14.06 -42.54 1.96
N ASP A 186 14.14 -41.67 0.97
CA ASP A 186 15.19 -41.66 -0.05
C ASP A 186 16.56 -41.28 0.57
N GLY A 187 16.57 -40.33 1.51
CA GLY A 187 17.73 -39.99 2.32
C GLY A 187 18.22 -41.15 3.18
N ALA A 188 17.30 -41.91 3.78
CA ALA A 188 17.62 -43.11 4.57
C ALA A 188 18.09 -44.29 3.70
N GLN A 189 17.59 -44.44 2.47
CA GLN A 189 18.11 -45.44 1.53
C GLN A 189 19.49 -45.07 0.97
N SER A 190 19.79 -43.79 0.80
CA SER A 190 21.12 -43.31 0.36
C SER A 190 22.16 -43.22 1.49
N SER A 191 21.73 -43.38 2.75
CA SER A 191 22.60 -43.45 3.94
C SER A 191 22.61 -44.83 4.60
N GLN A 192 22.18 -45.89 3.90
CA GLN A 192 22.71 -47.22 4.22
C GLN A 192 24.20 -47.20 3.86
N PRO A 193 25.11 -47.34 4.83
CA PRO A 193 26.49 -47.57 4.50
C PRO A 193 26.54 -48.92 3.78
N GLU A 194 26.91 -48.91 2.49
CA GLU A 194 27.50 -50.04 1.78
C GLU A 194 28.84 -50.39 2.45
N SER A 195 28.77 -50.76 3.72
CA SER A 195 29.84 -51.33 4.51
C SER A 195 29.23 -52.38 5.43
N ARG A 196 28.70 -53.44 4.81
CA ARG A 196 29.10 -54.74 5.33
C ARG A 196 30.61 -54.75 5.19
N SER A 197 31.30 -54.41 6.27
CA SER A 197 32.75 -54.51 6.36
C SER A 197 33.11 -55.92 5.91
N LYS A 198 33.57 -56.03 4.67
CA LYS A 198 34.26 -57.21 4.19
C LYS A 198 35.58 -57.20 4.94
N VAL A 199 35.57 -57.75 6.16
CA VAL A 199 36.77 -57.98 6.93
C VAL A 199 37.54 -59.05 6.17
N GLU A 200 38.37 -58.62 5.23
CA GLU A 200 39.37 -59.47 4.61
C GLU A 200 40.47 -59.68 5.65
N LEU A 201 40.28 -60.69 6.50
CA LEU A 201 41.37 -61.13 7.38
C LEU A 201 42.51 -61.66 6.50
N PRO A 202 43.74 -61.12 6.62
CA PRO A 202 44.88 -61.64 5.89
C PRO A 202 45.15 -63.10 6.30
N PRO A 203 45.61 -63.95 5.36
CA PRO A 203 45.88 -65.36 5.62
C PRO A 203 47.15 -65.51 6.46
N SER A 204 47.06 -65.27 7.77
CA SER A 204 48.18 -65.50 8.69
C SER A 204 47.79 -65.82 10.14
N ILE A 205 46.51 -66.10 10.42
CA ILE A 205 46.06 -66.43 11.80
C ILE A 205 45.57 -67.88 11.93
N SER A 206 45.50 -68.67 10.85
CA SER A 206 45.13 -70.10 10.92
C SER A 206 46.18 -71.02 11.59
N GLY A 207 47.25 -70.48 12.19
CA GLY A 207 48.37 -71.26 12.73
C GLY A 207 48.48 -71.35 14.25
N ALA A 208 47.85 -70.46 15.03
CA ALA A 208 48.18 -70.36 16.46
C ALA A 208 46.98 -70.01 17.34
N SER A 209 46.14 -71.00 17.65
CA SER A 209 45.37 -71.07 18.92
C SER A 209 44.52 -72.35 19.00
N ARG A 210 45.18 -73.49 19.18
CA ARG A 210 44.62 -74.55 20.03
C ARG A 210 44.88 -74.14 21.47
N ALA A 211 43.94 -73.42 22.08
CA ALA A 211 43.86 -73.30 23.53
C ALA A 211 42.40 -73.45 23.95
N ARG A 212 42.25 -74.24 24.99
CA ARG A 212 41.07 -74.96 25.44
C ARG A 212 40.19 -74.02 26.29
N ALA A 213 38.88 -74.05 26.02
CA ALA A 213 37.75 -73.92 26.95
C ALA A 213 37.86 -72.96 28.15
N VAL A 214 36.95 -71.96 28.22
CA VAL A 214 36.02 -71.76 29.35
C VAL A 214 34.74 -71.09 28.81
N ALA A 215 33.59 -71.70 29.14
CA ALA A 215 32.26 -71.14 28.92
C ALA A 215 31.84 -70.20 30.06
N ARG A 216 31.05 -69.15 29.75
CA ARG A 216 29.96 -68.51 30.55
C ARG A 216 29.59 -67.19 29.83
N SER A 217 28.51 -67.18 29.06
CA SER A 217 27.13 -66.78 29.45
C SER A 217 27.00 -65.29 29.78
N SER A 218 26.33 -64.59 28.87
CA SER A 218 25.36 -63.49 29.06
C SER A 218 25.52 -62.58 30.29
N ASP A 219 25.89 -61.32 30.07
CA ASP A 219 25.07 -60.21 30.54
C ASP A 219 25.33 -58.93 29.73
N ASN A 220 24.32 -58.08 29.67
CA ASN A 220 24.34 -56.78 29.02
C ASN A 220 25.40 -55.86 29.66
N ASP A 221 26.41 -55.46 28.91
CA ASP A 221 27.19 -54.25 29.23
C ASP A 221 27.03 -53.25 28.07
N ASP A 222 25.99 -52.43 28.23
CA ASP A 222 25.77 -51.18 27.49
C ASP A 222 26.83 -50.17 27.94
N ILE A 223 28.02 -50.25 27.34
CA ILE A 223 29.11 -49.30 27.56
C ILE A 223 28.82 -48.08 26.68
N SER A 224 27.98 -47.18 27.19
CA SER A 224 27.73 -45.89 26.55
C SER A 224 29.02 -45.05 26.47
N ASP A 225 29.23 -44.42 25.32
CA ASP A 225 30.45 -43.68 24.89
C ASP A 225 31.05 -42.69 25.91
N GLN A 226 30.30 -42.32 26.96
CA GLN A 226 30.78 -41.50 28.07
C GLN A 226 31.96 -42.11 28.84
N VAL A 227 31.97 -43.43 29.04
CA VAL A 227 33.04 -44.10 29.80
C VAL A 227 34.35 -44.17 28.98
N LEU A 228 34.24 -44.20 27.64
CA LEU A 228 35.39 -44.25 26.75
C LEU A 228 36.16 -42.91 26.71
N PHE A 229 35.47 -41.78 26.87
CA PHE A 229 36.10 -40.46 26.87
C PHE A 229 36.82 -40.11 28.19
N GLU A 230 36.33 -40.60 29.34
CA GLU A 230 37.03 -40.41 30.62
C GLU A 230 38.35 -41.19 30.71
N GLN A 231 38.45 -42.35 30.04
CA GLN A 231 39.64 -43.20 30.10
C GLN A 231 40.83 -42.68 29.27
N ILE A 232 40.60 -41.75 28.33
CA ILE A 232 41.65 -41.17 27.47
C ILE A 232 42.20 -39.86 28.04
N ALA A 233 41.50 -39.24 29.00
CA ALA A 233 41.87 -37.94 29.58
C ALA A 233 42.53 -38.02 30.98
N GLY A 234 43.05 -39.19 31.36
CA GLY A 234 43.86 -39.40 32.57
C GLY A 234 45.34 -39.53 32.27
#